data_AF-A0A061IGR1-F1
#
_entry.id   AF-A0A061IGR1-F1
#
_cell.length_a   1.000
_cell.length_b   1.000
_cell.length_c   1.000
_cell.angle_alpha   90.00
_cell.angle_beta   90.00
_cell.angle_gamma   90.00
#
_symmetry.space_group_name_H-M   'P 1'
#
loop_
_entity.id
_entity.type
_entity.pdbx_description
1 polymer ?
#
loop_
_entity_poly.entity_id
_entity_poly.type
_entity_poly.pdbx_seq_one_letter_code
_entity_poly.pdbx_strand_id
1 'polypeptide(L)'
;LLEPVCHQLFELYRSSEVRLKRFTLQFLPELMWVYLRLTVSRDRQSNGCIEALLLGIYNLVSLYNSGTRSVDQAGLELLKIHLPLPPKCWD
;
A
#
# COMPACT_ATOMS: atom_id res chain seq x y z
N LEU A 1 -5.63 7.14 14.40
CA LEU A 1 -6.35 5.84 14.49
C LEU A 1 -6.19 5.00 13.23
N LEU A 2 -6.34 5.56 12.02
CA LEU A 2 -6.27 4.80 10.78
C LEU A 2 -4.85 4.31 10.40
N GLU A 3 -3.83 5.13 10.64
CA GLU A 3 -2.43 4.80 10.34
C GLU A 3 -1.92 3.48 10.97
N PRO A 4 -2.08 3.23 12.28
CA PRO A 4 -1.66 1.96 12.88
C PRO A 4 -2.45 0.75 12.34
N VAL A 5 -3.70 0.95 11.91
CA VAL A 5 -4.49 -0.12 11.27
C VAL A 5 -3.93 -0.43 9.89
N CYS A 6 -3.60 0.59 9.08
CA CYS A 6 -2.99 0.40 7.77
C CYS A 6 -1.64 -0.30 7.89
N HIS A 7 -0.82 0.11 8.85
CA HIS A 7 0.44 -0.55 9.17
C HIS A 7 0.22 -2.03 9.53
N GLN A 8 -0.68 -2.32 10.48
CA GLN A 8 -0.96 -3.70 10.89
C GLN A 8 -1.48 -4.57 9.74
N LEU A 9 -2.36 -4.05 8.88
CA LEU A 9 -2.86 -4.76 7.71
C LEU A 9 -1.73 -5.11 6.72
N PHE A 10 -0.76 -4.20 6.55
CA PHE A 10 0.43 -4.47 5.75
C PHE A 10 1.30 -5.56 6.37
N GLU A 11 1.51 -5.54 7.70
CA GLU A 11 2.27 -6.58 8.41
C GLU A 11 1.63 -7.97 8.24
N LEU A 12 0.31 -8.04 8.33
CA LEU A 12 -0.46 -9.27 8.10
C LEU A 12 -0.34 -9.75 6.66
N TYR A 13 -0.30 -8.83 5.68
CA TYR A 13 -0.19 -9.16 4.27
C TYR A 13 1.22 -9.61 3.85
N ARG A 14 2.28 -9.04 4.44
CA ARG A 14 3.66 -9.47 4.15
C ARG A 14 4.03 -10.80 4.81
N SER A 15 3.27 -11.25 5.81
CA SER A 15 3.47 -12.54 6.47
C SER A 15 3.51 -13.68 5.46
N SER A 16 4.28 -14.75 5.74
CA SER A 16 4.25 -15.97 4.92
C SER A 16 2.94 -16.76 5.08
N GLU A 17 2.10 -16.42 6.05
CA GLU A 17 0.86 -17.11 6.35
C GLU A 17 -0.28 -16.72 5.38
N VAL A 18 -0.69 -17.67 4.54
CA VAL A 18 -1.76 -17.47 3.53
C VAL A 18 -3.08 -16.98 4.13
N ARG A 19 -3.42 -17.40 5.36
CA ARG A 19 -4.65 -16.96 6.03
C ARG A 19 -4.63 -15.48 6.36
N LEU A 20 -3.50 -14.95 6.84
CA LEU A 20 -3.35 -13.54 7.16
C LEU A 20 -3.37 -12.67 5.91
N LYS A 21 -2.75 -13.16 4.82
CA LYS A 21 -2.88 -12.51 3.50
C LYS A 21 -4.34 -12.41 3.06
N ARG A 22 -5.08 -13.53 3.10
CA ARG A 22 -6.50 -13.57 2.73
C ARG A 22 -7.34 -12.63 3.61
N PHE A 23 -7.05 -12.58 4.91
CA PHE A 23 -7.70 -11.66 5.83
C PHE A 23 -7.50 -10.20 5.38
N THR A 24 -6.26 -9.77 5.10
CA THR A 24 -6.02 -8.40 4.62
C THR A 24 -6.72 -8.13 3.28
N LEU A 25 -6.68 -9.09 2.34
CA LEU A 25 -7.30 -8.94 1.02
C LEU A 25 -8.84 -8.81 1.08
N GLN A 26 -9.51 -9.25 2.14
CA GLN A 26 -10.96 -9.06 2.28
C GLN A 26 -11.36 -7.59 2.43
N PHE A 27 -10.47 -6.74 2.94
CA PHE A 27 -10.73 -5.31 3.15
C PHE A 27 -10.35 -4.43 1.95
N LEU A 28 -9.66 -4.98 0.96
CA LEU A 28 -9.15 -4.25 -0.21
C LEU A 28 -10.25 -3.49 -0.98
N PRO A 29 -11.43 -4.07 -1.28
CA PRO A 29 -12.49 -3.36 -1.99
C PRO A 29 -12.95 -2.09 -1.26
N GLU A 30 -13.11 -2.16 0.06
CA GLU A 30 -13.52 -1.02 0.89
C GLU A 30 -12.39 0.03 0.97
N LEU A 31 -11.14 -0.40 1.13
CA LEU A 31 -9.97 0.49 1.13
C LEU A 31 -9.82 1.24 -0.19
N MET A 32 -10.04 0.57 -1.33
CA MET A 32 -10.02 1.18 -2.65
C MET A 32 -11.15 2.19 -2.81
N TRP A 33 -12.36 1.86 -2.36
CA TRP A 33 -13.49 2.78 -2.40
C TRP A 33 -13.22 4.05 -1.59
N VAL A 34 -12.74 3.91 -0.36
CA VAL A 34 -12.39 5.04 0.51
C VAL A 34 -11.28 5.87 -0.12
N TYR A 35 -10.22 5.25 -0.64
CA TYR A 35 -9.14 5.95 -1.33
C TYR A 35 -9.67 6.78 -2.50
N LEU A 36 -10.42 6.18 -3.43
CA LEU A 36 -10.95 6.85 -4.60
C LEU A 36 -11.88 8.01 -4.24
N ARG A 37 -12.74 7.83 -3.22
CA ARG A 37 -13.64 8.88 -2.72
C ARG A 37 -12.87 10.09 -2.17
N LEU A 38 -11.80 9.83 -1.41
CA LEU A 38 -10.95 10.89 -0.85
C LEU A 38 -10.16 11.61 -1.95
N THR A 39 -9.64 10.89 -2.94
CA THR A 39 -8.90 11.46 -4.07
C THR A 39 -9.77 12.41 -4.91
N VAL A 40 -11.03 12.05 -5.16
CA VAL A 40 -11.98 12.90 -5.91
C VAL A 40 -12.34 14.17 -5.14
N SER A 41 -12.38 14.12 -3.81
CA SER A 41 -12.79 15.25 -2.97
C SER A 41 -11.75 16.39 -2.93
N ARG A 42 -10.55 16.21 -3.53
CA ARG A 42 -9.40 17.14 -3.51
C ARG A 42 -8.98 17.60 -2.10
N ASP A 43 -9.45 16.90 -1.08
CA ASP A 43 -9.08 17.15 0.30
C ASP A 43 -7.66 16.60 0.52
N ARG A 44 -6.68 17.49 0.39
CA ARG A 44 -5.24 17.17 0.47
C ARG A 44 -4.78 16.79 1.88
N GLN A 45 -5.65 16.82 2.89
CA GLN A 45 -5.41 16.14 4.16
C GLN A 45 -5.64 14.62 4.03
N SER A 46 -5.23 14.06 2.89
CA SER A 46 -5.55 12.70 2.48
C SER A 46 -4.80 11.69 3.35
N ASN A 47 -5.51 10.61 3.67
CA ASN A 47 -5.02 9.48 4.44
C ASN A 47 -3.90 8.72 3.69
N GLY A 48 -2.69 9.29 3.62
CA GLY A 48 -1.53 8.70 2.93
C GLY A 48 -1.17 7.31 3.42
N CYS A 49 -1.64 6.91 4.62
CA CYS A 49 -1.54 5.55 5.12
C CYS A 49 -2.33 4.51 4.29
N ILE A 50 -3.52 4.86 3.76
CA ILE A 50 -4.27 3.97 2.86
C ILE A 50 -3.52 3.82 1.54
N GLU A 51 -3.02 4.93 1.01
CA GLU A 51 -2.28 4.95 -0.24
C GLU A 51 -1.00 4.11 -0.14
N ALA A 52 -0.22 4.29 0.94
CA ALA A 52 0.97 3.50 1.23
C ALA A 52 0.64 2.00 1.37
N LEU A 53 -0.47 1.65 2.05
CA LEU A 53 -0.92 0.26 2.17
C LEU A 53 -1.24 -0.35 0.79
N LEU A 54 -2.04 0.34 -0.03
CA LEU A 54 -2.44 -0.14 -1.35
C LEU A 54 -1.24 -0.32 -2.28
N LEU A 55 -0.30 0.64 -2.27
CA LEU A 55 0.94 0.56 -3.03
C LEU A 55 1.84 -0.58 -2.55
N GLY A 56 1.97 -0.76 -1.23
CA GLY A 56 2.73 -1.87 -0.65
C GLY A 56 2.18 -3.23 -1.08
N ILE A 57 0.86 -3.39 -1.07
CA ILE A 57 0.20 -4.62 -1.55
C ILE A 57 0.47 -4.85 -3.05
N TYR A 58 0.29 -3.83 -3.89
CA TYR A 58 0.55 -3.92 -5.32
C TYR A 58 1.98 -4.37 -5.62
N ASN A 59 2.97 -3.73 -4.98
CA ASN A 59 4.38 -4.04 -5.17
C ASN A 59 4.70 -5.51 -4.82
N LEU A 60 4.14 -6.02 -3.73
CA LEU A 60 4.35 -7.40 -3.31
C LEU A 60 3.69 -8.41 -4.26
N VAL A 61 2.50 -8.12 -4.80
CA VAL A 61 1.86 -8.96 -5.83
C VAL A 61 2.70 -8.98 -7.11
N SER A 62 3.17 -7.80 -7.55
CA SER A 62 3.99 -7.68 -8.76
C SER A 62 5.30 -8.46 -8.62
N LEU A 63 5.99 -8.31 -7.48
CA LEU A 63 7.22 -9.03 -7.16
C LEU A 63 7.03 -10.55 -7.09
N TYR A 64 5.90 -11.00 -6.54
CA TYR A 64 5.57 -12.43 -6.49
C TYR A 64 5.38 -13.00 -7.91
N ASN A 65 4.76 -12.22 -8.81
CA ASN A 65 4.46 -12.65 -10.17
C ASN A 65 5.66 -12.53 -11.14
N SER A 66 6.61 -11.62 -10.90
CA SER A 66 7.76 -11.41 -11.79
C SER A 66 8.89 -12.41 -11.59
N GLY A 67 8.95 -13.12 -10.46
CA GLY A 67 9.97 -14.14 -10.19
C GLY A 67 11.42 -13.60 -10.03
N THR A 68 11.66 -12.34 -10.36
CA THR A 68 12.95 -11.65 -10.26
C THR A 68 12.90 -10.56 -9.19
N ARG A 69 13.84 -10.63 -8.23
CA ARG A 69 14.03 -9.63 -7.15
C ARG A 69 14.67 -8.33 -7.61
N SER A 70 14.50 -7.95 -8.87
CA SER A 70 14.72 -6.57 -9.27
C SER A 70 13.42 -5.85 -8.98
N VAL A 71 13.35 -5.17 -7.84
CA VAL A 71 12.36 -4.11 -7.65
C VAL A 71 12.44 -3.28 -8.92
N ASP A 72 11.37 -3.23 -9.71
CA ASP A 72 11.36 -2.39 -10.90
C ASP A 72 11.65 -0.98 -10.38
N GLN A 73 12.87 -0.48 -10.61
CA GLN A 73 13.34 0.83 -10.14
C GLN A 73 12.33 1.91 -10.55
N ALA A 74 11.62 1.69 -11.66
CA ALA A 74 10.51 2.49 -12.13
C ALA A 74 9.33 2.58 -11.14
N GLY A 75 8.98 1.51 -10.44
CA GLY A 75 7.92 1.50 -9.43
C GLY A 75 8.27 2.33 -8.20
N LEU A 76 9.53 2.25 -7.74
CA LEU A 76 10.06 3.07 -6.64
C LEU A 76 10.19 4.56 -7.03
N GLU A 77 10.58 4.86 -8.27
CA GLU A 77 10.65 6.23 -8.77
C GLU A 77 9.25 6.85 -9.00
N LEU A 78 8.27 6.06 -9.45
CA LEU A 78 6.86 6.49 -9.50
C LEU A 78 6.30 6.77 -8.09
N LEU A 79 6.69 5.94 -7.12
CA LEU A 79 6.36 6.11 -5.71
C LEU A 79 6.91 7.41 -5.11
N LYS A 80 8.12 7.83 -5.48
CA LYS A 80 8.71 9.12 -5.05
C LYS A 80 8.03 10.33 -5.69
N ILE A 81 7.48 10.19 -6.90
CA ILE A 81 6.85 11.30 -7.64
C ILE A 81 5.40 11.54 -7.17
N HIS A 82 4.67 10.49 -6.79
CA HIS A 82 3.25 10.59 -6.42
C HIS A 82 2.98 10.68 -4.91
N LEU A 83 3.87 10.14 -4.05
CA LEU A 83 3.70 10.23 -2.60
C LEU A 83 4.66 11.26 -2.00
N PRO A 84 4.18 12.37 -1.41
CA PRO A 84 4.99 13.24 -0.59
C PRO A 84 5.16 12.58 0.79
N LEU A 85 5.69 11.35 0.85
CA LEU A 85 6.00 10.71 2.11
C LEU A 85 7.33 11.22 2.66
N PRO A 86 7.42 11.49 3.97
CA PRO A 86 8.67 11.91 4.59
C PRO A 86 9.76 10.81 4.44
N PRO A 87 11.05 11.18 4.37
CA PRO A 87 12.17 10.26 4.06
C PRO A 87 12.22 9.00 4.93
N LYS A 88 11.80 9.13 6.18
CA LYS A 88 11.73 8.10 7.22
C LYS A 88 10.72 6.96 6.97
N CYS A 89 9.96 7.01 5.88
CA CYS A 89 9.07 5.93 5.47
C CYS A 89 9.70 4.97 4.43
N TRP A 90 10.94 5.22 4.00
CA TRP A 90 11.64 4.47 2.95
C TRP A 90 12.86 3.66 3.45
N ASP A 91 13.26 3.83 4.71
CA ASP A 91 14.32 3.07 5.40
C ASP A 91 13.71 1.90 6.20
#